data_AF-A0A672L4I0-F1
#
_entry.id   AF-A0A672L4I0-F1
#
_cell.length_a   1.000
_cell.length_b   1.000
_cell.length_c   1.000
_cell.angle_alpha   90.00
_cell.angle_beta   90.00
_cell.angle_gamma   90.00
#
_symmetry.space_group_name_H-M   'P 1'
#
loop_
_entity.id
_entity.type
_entity.pdbx_description
1 polymer ?
#
loop_
_entity_poly.entity_id
_entity_poly.type
_entity_poly.pdbx_seq_one_letter_code
_entity_poly.pdbx_strand_id
1 'polypeptide(L)' 'MPLRKRDTARAISLLEDYCSKLKKPEEQQLKTAILRVMGIFKSSLFQALIGKLMFSFL' A
#
# COMPACT_ATOMS: atom_id res chain seq x y z
N MET A 1 -10.24 -15.96 -4.68
CA MET A 1 -8.88 -16.05 -4.09
C MET A 1 -8.83 -15.08 -2.91
N PRO A 2 -8.56 -15.51 -1.67
CA PRO A 2 -8.53 -14.59 -0.53
C PRO A 2 -7.27 -13.73 -0.61
N LEU A 3 -7.44 -12.40 -0.53
CA LEU A 3 -6.35 -11.44 -0.38
C LEU A 3 -5.64 -11.75 0.94
N ARG A 4 -4.43 -12.30 0.86
CA ARG A 4 -3.62 -12.61 2.05
C ARG A 4 -3.00 -11.30 2.51
N LYS A 5 -2.80 -11.11 3.83
CA LYS A 5 -2.02 -9.95 4.36
C LYS A 5 -0.67 -9.75 3.66
N ARG A 6 -0.10 -10.84 3.11
CA ARG A 6 1.11 -10.82 2.27
C ARG A 6 0.96 -10.00 0.99
N ASP A 7 -0.22 -9.98 0.37
CA ASP A 7 -0.48 -9.26 -0.87
C ASP A 7 -0.47 -7.75 -0.65
N THR A 8 -1.00 -7.27 0.49
CA THR A 8 -0.94 -5.86 0.87
C THR A 8 0.50 -5.41 1.13
N ALA A 9 1.28 -6.20 1.88
CA ALA A 9 2.69 -5.89 2.12
C ALA A 9 3.51 -5.90 0.82
N ARG A 10 3.23 -6.87 -0.07
CA ARG A 10 3.87 -6.97 -1.38
C ARG A 10 3.51 -5.80 -2.31
N ALA A 11 2.26 -5.36 -2.30
CA ALA A 11 1.81 -4.18 -3.06
C ALA A 11 2.48 -2.89 -2.56
N ILE A 12 2.63 -2.72 -1.24
CA ILE A 12 3.35 -1.58 -0.66
C ILE A 12 4.83 -1.59 -1.09
N SER A 13 5.49 -2.75 -1.02
CA SER A 13 6.91 -2.87 -1.43
C SER A 13 7.11 -2.54 -2.91
N LEU A 14 6.21 -2.98 -3.80
CA LEU A 14 6.24 -2.62 -5.22
C LEU A 14 6.05 -1.12 -5.46
N LEU A 15 5.16 -0.47 -4.70
CA LEU A 15 4.95 0.97 -4.77
C LEU A 15 6.18 1.75 -4.27
N GLU A 16 6.86 1.28 -3.22
CA GLU A 16 8.14 1.84 -2.74
C GLU A 16 9.25 1.75 -3.80
N ASP A 17 9.34 0.61 -4.47
CA ASP A 17 10.30 0.36 -5.55
C ASP A 17 10.05 1.28 -6.75
N TYR A 18 8.78 1.48 -7.11
CA TYR A 18 8.38 2.40 -8.18
C TYR A 18 8.66 3.87 -7.79
N CYS A 19 8.35 4.25 -6.55
CA CYS A 19 8.59 5.58 -5.99
C CYS A 19 10.09 5.94 -5.97
N SER A 20 10.96 4.95 -5.76
CA SER A 20 12.42 5.09 -5.84
C SER A 20 12.95 5.32 -7.26
N LYS A 21 12.22 4.86 -8.28
CA LYS A 21 12.55 5.03 -9.70
C LYS A 21 12.08 6.39 -10.24
N LEU A 22 11.07 7.00 -9.62
CA LEU A 22 10.60 8.36 -9.95
C LEU A 22 11.58 9.41 -9.43
N LYS A 23 12.46 9.89 -10.32
CA LYS A 23 13.47 10.92 -10.03
C LYS A 23 13.23 12.22 -10.79
N LYS A 24 12.29 12.24 -11.74
CA LYS A 24 12.04 13.43 -12.57
C LYS A 24 11.19 14.44 -11.79
N PRO A 25 11.42 15.76 -11.99
CA PRO A 25 10.63 16.80 -11.36
C PRO A 25 9.15 16.77 -11.80
N GLU A 26 8.85 16.35 -13.04
CA GLU A 26 7.47 16.19 -13.53
C GLU A 26 6.70 15.09 -12.78
N GLU A 27 7.42 14.13 -12.21
CA GLU A 27 6.85 12.97 -11.53
C GLU A 27 6.61 13.22 -10.03
N GLN A 28 6.96 14.39 -9.50
CA GLN A 28 6.77 14.70 -8.07
C GLN A 28 5.32 14.64 -7.63
N GLN A 29 4.37 15.08 -8.46
CA GLN A 29 2.94 15.00 -8.14
C GLN A 29 2.48 13.54 -8.06
N LEU A 30 2.92 12.70 -9.00
CA LEU A 30 2.65 11.26 -9.01
C LEU A 30 3.25 10.58 -7.77
N LYS A 31 4.50 10.91 -7.44
CA LYS A 31 5.19 10.45 -6.23
C LYS A 31 4.41 10.78 -4.96
N THR A 32 3.89 12.01 -4.88
CA THR A 32 3.10 12.49 -3.74
C THR A 32 1.76 11.76 -3.64
N ALA A 33 1.10 11.49 -4.77
CA ALA A 33 -0.14 10.70 -4.80
C ALA A 33 0.11 9.26 -4.32
N ILE A 34 1.17 8.61 -4.80
CA ILE A 34 1.56 7.25 -4.41
C ILE A 34 1.88 7.17 -2.90
N LEU A 35 2.64 8.14 -2.38
CA LEU A 35 2.96 8.19 -0.94
C LEU A 35 1.70 8.36 -0.07
N ARG A 36 0.72 9.15 -0.51
CA ARG A 36 -0.57 9.28 0.19
C ARG A 36 -1.33 7.94 0.21
N VAL A 37 -1.40 7.24 -0.92
CA VAL A 37 -2.02 5.92 -1.00
C VAL A 37 -1.29 4.92 -0.11
N MET A 38 0.04 4.88 -0.14
CA MET A 38 0.84 4.03 0.76
C MET A 38 0.59 4.35 2.24
N GLY A 39 0.47 5.62 2.61
CA GLY A 39 0.14 6.04 3.98
C GLY A 39 -1.23 5.51 4.44
N ILE A 40 -2.22 5.52 3.55
CA ILE A 40 -3.54 4.92 3.82
C ILE A 40 -3.42 3.40 4.00
N PHE A 41 -2.65 2.72 3.15
CA PHE A 41 -2.41 1.28 3.26
C PHE A 41 -1.61 0.87 4.51
N LYS A 42 -0.73 1.75 5.01
CA LYS A 42 0.02 1.57 6.27
C LYS A 42 -0.78 2.01 7.50
N SER A 43 -1.93 2.66 7.34
CA SER A 43 -2.77 3.11 8.45
C SER A 43 -3.27 1.92 9.28
N SER A 44 -3.14 2.03 10.60
CA SER A 44 -3.58 1.02 11.56
C SER A 44 -5.08 0.71 11.43
N LEU A 45 -5.90 1.70 11.05
CA LEU A 45 -7.33 1.51 10.78
C LEU A 45 -7.56 0.64 9.54
N PHE A 46 -6.82 0.87 8.45
CA PHE A 46 -6.96 0.11 7.21
C PHE A 46 -6.40 -1.32 7.38
N GLN A 47 -5.28 -1.46 8.08
CA GLN A 47 -4.74 -2.78 8.44
C GLN A 47 -5.64 -3.55 9.41
N ALA A 48 -6.32 -2.86 10.34
CA ALA A 48 -7.30 -3.47 11.23
C ALA A 48 -8.55 -3.91 10.46
N LEU A 49 -9.02 -3.13 9.47
CA LEU A 49 -10.12 -3.52 8.58
C LEU A 49 -9.76 -4.75 7.74
N ILE A 50 -8.56 -4.77 7.14
CA ILE A 50 -8.05 -5.94 6.41
C ILE A 50 -7.88 -7.14 7.35
N GLY A 51 -7.37 -6.92 8.56
CA GLY A 51 -7.20 -7.94 9.58
C GLY A 51 -8.53 -8.53 10.09
N LYS A 52 -9.56 -7.69 10.24
CA LYS A 52 -10.89 -8.09 10.70
C LYS A 52 -11.67 -8.83 9.62
N LEU A 53 -11.55 -8.42 8.35
CA LEU A 53 -12.05 -9.18 7.20
C LEU A 53 -11.36 -10.56 7.08
N MET A 54 -10.08 -10.66 7.43
CA MET A 54 -9.34 -11.91 7.39
C MET A 54 -9.67 -12.85 8.57
N PHE A 55 -9.97 -12.30 9.76
CA PHE A 55 -10.36 -13.10 10.93
C PHE A 55 -11.80 -13.62 10.86
N SER A 56 -12.69 -12.95 10.13
CA SER A 56 -14.07 -13.42 9.97
C SER A 56 -14.23 -14.63 9.04
N PHE A 57 -13.14 -15.10 8.42
CA PHE A 57 -13.11 -16.21 7.46
C PHE A 57 -12.24 -17.39 7.92
N LEU A 58 -11.82 -17.39 9.21
CA LEU A 58 -11.13 -18.51 9.86
C LEU A 58 -12.07 -19.24 10.81
#